data_AF-A0A2H0XRA5-F1
#
_entry.id   AF-A0A2H0XRA5-F1
#
_cell.length_a   1.000
_cell.length_b   1.000
_cell.length_c   1.000
_cell.angle_alpha   90.00
_cell.angle_beta   90.00
_cell.angle_gamma   90.00
#
_symmetry.space_group_name_H-M   'P 1'
#
loop_
_entity.id
_entity.type
_entity.pdbx_description
1 polymer ?
#
loop_
_entity_poly.entity_id
_entity_poly.type
_entity_poly.pdbx_seq_one_letter_code
_entity_poly.pdbx_strand_id
1 'polypeptide(L)'
;MKNFFKNQAGFTLVELMIVIVIVGILAAVAVPIYQSNVSKAKMTECDAAMGTIRTALRVYYAGNSVYPTAASGTAVTEVLGLDITADDLTGKYFAASDYTLLSADSTYTITCTNALLTTPRTLDQAGTFGGGL
;
A
#
# COMPACT_ATOMS: atom_id res chain seq x y z
N MET A 1 18.61 -63.75 16.23
CA MET A 1 18.00 -62.42 16.03
C MET A 1 18.73 -61.73 14.88
N LYS A 2 18.03 -61.40 13.80
CA LYS A 2 18.62 -60.85 12.57
C LYS A 2 18.60 -59.32 12.69
N ASN A 3 19.73 -58.70 13.02
CA ASN A 3 19.83 -57.25 13.17
C ASN A 3 19.84 -56.59 11.77
N PHE A 4 18.74 -55.93 11.43
CA PHE A 4 18.67 -55.01 10.30
C PHE A 4 19.47 -53.75 10.62
N PHE A 5 20.78 -53.72 10.30
CA PHE A 5 21.49 -52.46 10.16
C PHE A 5 20.90 -51.73 8.96
N LYS A 6 19.92 -50.86 9.22
CA LYS A 6 19.41 -49.90 8.25
C LYS A 6 20.58 -48.97 7.87
N ASN A 7 20.97 -48.98 6.60
CA ASN A 7 21.88 -47.99 6.01
C ASN A 7 21.33 -46.58 6.27
N GLN A 8 21.83 -45.90 7.29
CA GLN A 8 21.64 -44.45 7.42
C GLN A 8 22.61 -43.79 6.46
N ALA A 9 22.13 -43.47 5.26
CA ALA A 9 22.86 -42.60 4.34
C ALA A 9 22.87 -41.18 4.93
N GLY A 10 24.01 -40.77 5.48
CA GLY A 10 24.23 -39.40 5.93
C GLY A 10 24.43 -38.46 4.73
N PHE A 11 23.94 -37.23 4.85
CA PHE A 11 24.20 -36.16 3.88
C PHE A 11 25.69 -35.79 3.90
N THR A 12 26.30 -35.58 2.73
CA THR A 12 27.70 -35.16 2.67
C THR A 12 27.82 -33.66 2.95
N LEU A 13 28.95 -33.24 3.55
CA LEU A 13 29.24 -31.80 3.75
C LEU A 13 29.32 -31.04 2.42
N VAL A 14 29.75 -31.72 1.35
CA VAL A 14 29.83 -31.16 0.00
C VAL A 14 28.45 -30.90 -0.58
N GLU A 15 27.49 -31.82 -0.40
CA GLU A 15 26.10 -31.59 -0.82
C GLU A 15 25.50 -30.38 -0.11
N LEU A 16 25.73 -30.24 1.20
CA LEU A 16 25.23 -29.09 1.95
C LEU A 16 25.90 -27.79 1.49
N MET A 17 27.20 -27.80 1.16
CA MET A 17 27.91 -26.65 0.62
C MET A 17 27.37 -26.17 -0.74
N ILE A 18 27.06 -27.09 -1.66
CA ILE A 18 26.50 -26.72 -2.96
C ILE A 18 25.10 -26.12 -2.78
N VAL A 19 24.28 -26.67 -1.89
CA VAL A 19 22.94 -26.16 -1.59
C VAL A 19 22.99 -24.73 -1.06
N ILE A 20 23.86 -24.42 -0.10
CA ILE A 20 23.94 -23.05 0.45
C ILE A 20 24.43 -22.04 -0.59
N VAL A 21 25.31 -22.44 -1.51
CA VAL A 21 25.79 -21.57 -2.60
C VAL A 21 24.63 -21.24 -3.55
N ILE A 22 23.86 -22.25 -3.95
CA ILE A 22 22.70 -22.05 -4.83
C ILE A 22 21.65 -21.16 -4.14
N VAL A 23 21.32 -21.43 -2.87
CA VAL A 23 20.37 -20.62 -2.10
C VAL A 23 20.88 -19.17 -1.94
N GLY A 24 22.19 -18.98 -1.74
CA GLY A 24 22.80 -17.66 -1.66
C GLY A 24 22.62 -16.84 -2.95
N ILE A 25 22.83 -17.45 -4.12
CA ILE A 25 22.62 -16.80 -5.42
C ILE A 25 21.15 -16.43 -5.61
N LEU A 26 20.24 -17.36 -5.32
CA LEU A 26 18.80 -17.11 -5.44
C LEU A 26 18.34 -16.00 -4.49
N ALA A 27 18.81 -15.99 -3.25
CA ALA A 27 18.46 -14.97 -2.26
C ALA A 27 18.95 -13.57 -2.66
N ALA A 28 20.16 -13.46 -3.21
CA ALA A 28 20.72 -12.17 -3.64
C ALA A 28 19.85 -11.46 -4.70
N VAL A 29 19.20 -12.22 -5.60
CA VAL A 29 18.30 -11.67 -6.62
C VAL A 29 16.87 -11.56 -6.11
N ALA A 30 16.39 -12.54 -5.34
CA ALA A 30 15.00 -12.59 -4.90
C ALA A 30 14.66 -11.50 -3.88
N VAL A 31 15.57 -11.18 -2.95
CA VAL A 31 15.33 -10.18 -1.90
C VAL A 31 15.03 -8.77 -2.44
N PRO A 32 15.84 -8.16 -3.32
CA PRO A 32 15.55 -6.82 -3.84
C PRO A 32 14.26 -6.79 -4.68
N ILE A 33 13.97 -7.85 -5.45
CA ILE A 33 12.73 -7.97 -6.23
C ILE A 33 11.52 -8.03 -5.29
N TYR A 34 11.59 -8.84 -4.24
CA TYR A 34 10.54 -8.96 -3.25
C TYR A 34 10.27 -7.61 -2.56
N GLN A 35 11.33 -6.90 -2.13
CA GLN A 35 11.20 -5.58 -1.53
C GLN A 35 10.54 -4.58 -2.47
N SER A 36 10.92 -4.56 -3.75
CA SER A 36 10.28 -3.70 -4.77
C SER A 36 8.79 -4.02 -4.95
N ASN A 37 8.42 -5.31 -4.97
CA ASN A 37 7.02 -5.72 -5.10
C ASN A 37 6.19 -5.33 -3.86
N VAL A 38 6.74 -5.45 -2.66
CA VAL A 38 6.08 -4.98 -1.44
C VAL A 38 5.90 -3.45 -1.46
N SER A 39 6.90 -2.70 -1.92
CA SER A 39 6.79 -1.25 -2.10
C SER A 39 5.70 -0.87 -3.11
N LYS A 40 5.61 -1.56 -4.25
CA LYS A 40 4.53 -1.36 -5.22
C LYS A 40 3.16 -1.71 -4.64
N ALA A 41 3.06 -2.79 -3.85
CA ALA A 41 1.82 -3.18 -3.18
C ALA A 41 1.33 -2.08 -2.21
N LYS A 42 2.24 -1.50 -1.42
CA LYS A 42 1.93 -0.33 -0.57
C LYS A 42 1.38 0.84 -1.38
N MET A 43 2.05 1.24 -2.46
CA MET A 43 1.55 2.33 -3.31
C MET A 43 0.18 2.03 -3.90
N THR A 44 -0.03 0.78 -4.36
CA THR A 44 -1.29 0.36 -4.96
C THR A 44 -2.45 0.39 -3.96
N GLU A 45 -2.20 -0.01 -2.71
CA GLU A 45 -3.21 0.07 -1.63
C GLU A 45 -3.60 1.52 -1.34
N CYS A 46 -2.60 2.41 -1.19
CA CYS A 46 -2.85 3.85 -1.01
C CYS A 46 -3.64 4.43 -2.19
N ASP A 47 -3.26 4.12 -3.44
CA ASP A 47 -3.94 4.59 -4.64
C ASP A 47 -5.38 4.07 -4.76
N ALA A 48 -5.62 2.82 -4.36
CA ALA A 48 -6.95 2.22 -4.38
C ALA A 48 -7.90 2.94 -3.42
N ALA A 49 -7.46 3.18 -2.18
CA ALA A 49 -8.24 3.93 -1.20
C ALA A 49 -8.49 5.39 -1.66
N MET A 50 -7.49 6.06 -2.25
CA MET A 50 -7.67 7.38 -2.85
C MET A 50 -8.67 7.36 -4.02
N GLY A 51 -8.76 6.25 -4.76
CA GLY A 51 -9.79 6.01 -5.77
C GLY A 51 -11.20 5.94 -5.20
N THR A 52 -11.39 5.29 -4.05
CA THR A 52 -12.67 5.28 -3.31
C THR A 52 -13.06 6.70 -2.91
N ILE A 53 -12.12 7.46 -2.32
CA ILE A 53 -12.34 8.86 -1.92
C ILE A 53 -12.71 9.74 -3.12
N ARG A 54 -11.99 9.60 -4.24
CA ARG A 54 -12.29 10.30 -5.49
C ARG A 54 -13.70 10.00 -6.00
N THR A 55 -14.14 8.76 -5.88
CA THR A 55 -15.48 8.36 -6.31
C THR A 55 -16.55 9.03 -5.43
N ALA A 56 -16.39 9.01 -4.11
CA ALA A 56 -17.28 9.69 -3.19
C ALA A 56 -17.35 11.21 -3.44
N LEU A 57 -16.20 11.85 -3.68
CA LEU A 57 -16.13 13.28 -4.02
C LEU A 57 -16.90 13.61 -5.30
N ARG A 58 -16.82 12.76 -6.33
CA ARG A 58 -17.59 12.94 -7.57
C ARG A 58 -19.08 12.76 -7.36
N VAL A 59 -19.49 11.81 -6.53
CA VAL A 59 -20.91 11.62 -6.16
C VAL A 59 -21.44 12.85 -5.43
N TYR A 60 -20.68 13.37 -4.45
CA TYR A 60 -21.04 14.60 -3.75
C TYR A 60 -21.18 15.78 -4.71
N TYR A 61 -20.20 15.97 -5.62
CA TYR A 61 -20.24 17.03 -6.63
C TYR A 61 -21.43 16.90 -7.57
N ALA A 62 -21.81 15.68 -7.98
CA ALA A 62 -22.96 15.46 -8.83
C ALA A 62 -24.29 15.89 -8.17
N GLY A 63 -24.39 15.76 -6.83
CA GLY A 63 -25.57 16.20 -6.08
C GLY A 63 -25.58 17.69 -5.74
N ASN A 64 -24.41 18.27 -5.46
CA ASN A 64 -24.30 19.62 -4.88
C ASN A 64 -23.71 20.67 -5.82
N SER A 65 -23.17 20.26 -6.98
CA SER A 65 -22.41 21.10 -7.92
C SER A 65 -21.17 21.80 -7.33
N VAL A 66 -20.78 21.42 -6.13
CA VAL A 66 -19.59 21.86 -5.41
C VAL A 66 -18.98 20.67 -4.67
N TYR A 67 -17.67 20.67 -4.46
CA TYR A 67 -17.01 19.74 -3.54
C TYR A 67 -17.23 20.19 -2.09
N PRO A 68 -17.18 19.26 -1.11
CA PRO A 68 -17.27 19.65 0.29
C PRO A 68 -16.06 20.54 0.62
N THR A 69 -16.25 21.58 1.43
CA THR A 69 -15.13 22.44 1.86
C THR A 69 -14.34 21.73 2.94
N ALA A 70 -13.04 21.50 2.71
CA ALA A 70 -12.15 20.90 3.69
C ALA A 70 -10.82 21.67 3.72
N ALA A 71 -10.39 22.06 4.93
CA ALA A 71 -9.11 22.71 5.14
C ALA A 71 -7.96 21.69 4.95
N SER A 72 -6.76 22.18 4.67
CA SER A 72 -5.59 21.29 4.50
C SER A 72 -5.39 20.42 5.74
N GLY A 73 -5.24 19.11 5.53
CA GLY A 73 -5.03 18.14 6.60
C GLY A 73 -6.31 17.64 7.27
N THR A 74 -7.51 18.00 6.78
CA THR A 74 -8.77 17.44 7.30
C THR A 74 -8.82 15.95 7.01
N ALA A 75 -9.04 15.12 8.04
CA ALA A 75 -9.20 13.68 7.83
C ALA A 75 -10.43 13.41 6.97
N VAL A 76 -10.33 12.51 5.99
CA VAL A 76 -11.41 12.27 5.02
C VAL A 76 -12.70 11.80 5.71
N THR A 77 -12.59 11.04 6.80
CA THR A 77 -13.73 10.56 7.60
C THR A 77 -14.47 11.68 8.35
N GLU A 78 -13.87 12.86 8.49
CA GLU A 78 -14.48 14.01 9.15
C GLU A 78 -15.19 14.96 8.17
N VAL A 79 -15.04 14.71 6.87
CA VAL A 79 -15.65 15.53 5.82
C VAL A 79 -17.12 15.17 5.69
N LEU A 80 -17.98 16.12 6.06
CA LEU A 80 -19.43 15.94 6.03
C LEU A 80 -19.93 15.65 4.60
N GLY A 81 -20.79 14.64 4.47
CA GLY A 81 -21.48 14.30 3.23
C GLY A 81 -20.72 13.39 2.26
N LEU A 82 -19.51 12.94 2.58
CA LEU A 82 -18.81 11.93 1.77
C LEU A 82 -19.26 10.49 2.04
N ASP A 83 -19.94 10.24 3.18
CA ASP A 83 -20.39 8.90 3.61
C ASP A 83 -19.27 7.84 3.58
N ILE A 84 -18.03 8.24 3.86
CA ILE A 84 -16.87 7.36 3.98
C ILE A 84 -16.62 7.05 5.45
N THR A 85 -16.53 5.77 5.78
CA THR A 85 -16.17 5.30 7.12
C THR A 85 -14.69 4.93 7.22
N ALA A 86 -14.19 4.75 8.44
CA ALA A 86 -12.81 4.30 8.63
C ALA A 86 -12.55 2.91 8.05
N ASP A 87 -13.56 2.05 8.00
CA ASP A 87 -13.45 0.68 7.49
C ASP A 87 -13.27 0.65 5.97
N ASP A 88 -13.77 1.67 5.25
CA ASP A 88 -13.62 1.78 3.80
C ASP A 88 -12.18 2.15 3.36
N LEU A 89 -11.39 2.72 4.28
CA LEU A 89 -10.05 3.23 4.02
C LEU A 89 -8.94 2.45 4.73
N THR A 90 -9.29 1.63 5.73
CA THR A 90 -8.30 0.89 6.52
C THR A 90 -7.87 -0.37 5.78
N GLY A 91 -6.58 -0.47 5.49
CA GLY A 91 -5.95 -1.59 4.78
C GLY A 91 -4.85 -2.27 5.59
N LYS A 92 -3.95 -2.98 4.90
CA LYS A 92 -2.83 -3.71 5.50
C LYS A 92 -1.70 -2.76 5.92
N TYR A 93 -1.47 -1.70 5.15
CA TYR A 93 -0.36 -0.77 5.30
C TYR A 93 -0.79 0.63 5.72
N PHE A 94 -2.02 1.03 5.41
CA PHE A 94 -2.55 2.37 5.69
C PHE A 94 -3.81 2.29 6.56
N ALA A 95 -3.96 3.29 7.44
CA ALA A 95 -5.16 3.49 8.23
C ALA A 95 -5.97 4.66 7.67
N ALA A 96 -7.25 4.75 8.03
CA ALA A 96 -8.11 5.87 7.62
C ALA A 96 -7.53 7.26 7.96
N SER A 97 -6.79 7.39 9.07
CA SER A 97 -6.12 8.62 9.50
C SER A 97 -4.99 9.06 8.57
N ASP A 98 -4.47 8.18 7.72
CA ASP A 98 -3.39 8.49 6.78
C ASP A 98 -3.91 9.29 5.57
N TYR A 99 -5.24 9.35 5.37
CA TYR A 99 -5.88 10.03 4.26
C TYR A 99 -6.48 11.36 4.70
N THR A 100 -5.98 12.43 4.10
CA THR A 100 -6.46 13.81 4.32
C THR A 100 -6.96 14.44 3.02
N LEU A 101 -7.84 15.41 3.14
CA LEU A 101 -8.44 16.16 2.04
C LEU A 101 -8.13 17.65 2.17
N LEU A 102 -7.82 18.28 1.05
CA LEU A 102 -7.92 19.71 0.85
C LEU A 102 -8.88 19.94 -0.31
N SER A 103 -9.96 20.70 -0.10
CA SER A 103 -10.95 20.95 -1.14
C SER A 103 -11.63 22.30 -1.01
N ALA A 104 -11.88 22.93 -2.15
CA ALA A 104 -12.57 24.19 -2.29
C ALA A 104 -13.42 24.14 -3.56
N ASP A 105 -14.74 24.40 -3.46
CA ASP A 105 -15.76 24.50 -4.50
C ASP A 105 -15.61 23.59 -5.74
N SER A 106 -14.61 23.87 -6.58
CA SER A 106 -14.36 23.19 -7.86
C SER A 106 -13.08 22.34 -7.90
N THR A 107 -12.24 22.34 -6.87
CA THR A 107 -10.97 21.60 -6.84
C THR A 107 -10.81 20.80 -5.55
N TYR A 108 -10.06 19.70 -5.63
CA TYR A 108 -9.66 18.93 -4.46
C TYR A 108 -8.28 18.29 -4.68
N THR A 109 -7.61 18.02 -3.57
CA THR A 109 -6.39 17.21 -3.49
C THR A 109 -6.55 16.23 -2.33
N ILE A 110 -6.50 14.94 -2.65
CA ILE A 110 -6.43 13.88 -1.64
C ILE A 110 -4.95 13.64 -1.34
N THR A 111 -4.60 13.51 -0.07
CA THR A 111 -3.23 13.26 0.38
C THR A 111 -3.19 12.03 1.28
N CYS A 112 -2.29 11.10 0.97
CA CYS A 112 -2.03 9.88 1.71
C CYS A 112 -0.61 10.00 2.30
N THR A 113 -0.52 10.02 3.63
CA THR A 113 0.74 10.22 4.38
C THR A 113 0.93 9.13 5.39
N ASN A 114 2.07 8.45 5.32
CA ASN A 114 2.48 7.45 6.31
C ASN A 114 4.01 7.38 6.31
N ALA A 115 4.61 6.97 7.45
CA ALA A 115 6.06 6.75 7.56
C ALA A 115 6.61 5.68 6.59
N LEU A 116 5.72 4.87 5.99
CA LEU A 116 6.04 3.91 4.95
C LEU A 116 6.30 4.53 3.58
N LEU A 117 5.96 5.80 3.35
CA LEU A 117 6.18 6.53 2.10
C LEU A 117 7.43 7.43 2.23
N THR A 118 8.19 7.62 1.15
CA THR A 118 9.32 8.58 1.15
C THR A 118 8.84 10.02 1.02
N THR A 119 7.72 10.22 0.31
CA THR A 119 7.03 11.50 0.17
C THR A 119 5.51 11.31 0.24
N PRO A 120 4.73 12.32 0.68
CA PRO A 120 3.27 12.25 0.65
C PRO A 120 2.75 11.88 -0.74
N ARG A 121 1.86 10.89 -0.83
CA ARG A 121 1.22 10.54 -2.10
C ARG A 121 -0.02 11.42 -2.27
N THR A 122 -0.11 12.14 -3.38
CA THR A 122 -1.22 13.04 -3.67
C THR A 122 -1.98 12.63 -4.93
N LEU A 123 -3.28 12.92 -4.95
CA LEU A 123 -4.17 12.74 -6.10
C LEU A 123 -5.00 14.01 -6.26
N ASP A 124 -4.82 14.69 -7.39
CA ASP A 124 -5.59 15.87 -7.73
C ASP A 124 -6.93 15.51 -8.41
N GLN A 125 -7.77 16.52 -8.62
CA GLN A 125 -9.03 16.39 -9.35
C GLN A 125 -8.87 15.83 -10.77
N ALA A 126 -7.82 16.25 -11.48
CA ALA A 126 -7.52 15.80 -12.85
C ALA A 126 -7.19 14.30 -12.90
N GLY A 127 -6.81 13.71 -11.76
CA GLY A 127 -6.38 12.32 -11.66
C GLY A 127 -4.88 12.14 -11.77
N THR A 128 -4.12 13.23 -11.65
CA THR A 128 -2.67 13.21 -11.59
C THR A 128 -2.25 12.75 -10.21
N PHE A 129 -1.39 11.74 -10.18
CA PHE A 129 -0.73 11.32 -8.95
C PHE A 129 0.61 12.04 -8.79
N GLY A 130 0.93 12.45 -7.56
CA GLY A 130 2.22 13.03 -7.18
C GLY A 130 2.81 12.35 -5.95
N GLY A 131 4.14 12.42 -5.79
CA GLY A 131 4.86 11.80 -4.67
C GLY A 131 4.77 10.27 -4.64
N GLY A 132 5.05 9.66 -3.48
CA GLY A 132 5.05 8.21 -3.28
C GLY A 132 6.36 7.66 -2.71
N LEU A 133 6.67 6.41 -3.07
CA LEU A 133 7.85 5.63 -2.64
C LEU A 133 9.07 5.85 -3.53
#